data_AF-A0A4Y8XU46-F1
#
_entry.id   AF-A0A4Y8XU46-F1
#
_cell.length_a   1.000
_cell.length_b   1.000
_cell.length_c   1.000
_cell.angle_alpha   90.00
_cell.angle_beta   90.00
_cell.angle_gamma   90.00
#
_symmetry.space_group_name_H-M   'P 1'
#
loop_
_entity.id
_entity.type
_entity.pdbx_description
1 polymer ?
#
loop_
_entity_poly.entity_id
_entity_poly.type
_entity_poly.pdbx_seq_one_letter_code
_entity_poly.pdbx_strand_id
1 'polypeptide(L)' 'MTEPQKHWTVRHFSQANPAGPGCDSVPALLRRLADSVEALGPVEIQDVVIQSETTPDGPWRSGTVYFHLPEDG' A
#
# COMPACT_ATOMS: atom_id res chain seq x y z
N MET A 1 -30.48 -0.62 -24.35
CA MET A 1 -29.03 -0.71 -24.63
C MET A 1 -28.34 -0.63 -23.28
N THR A 2 -27.69 -1.71 -22.85
CA THR A 2 -26.95 -1.74 -21.57
C THR A 2 -25.53 -1.29 -21.88
N GLU A 3 -25.07 -0.20 -21.28
CA GLU A 3 -23.67 0.20 -21.39
C GLU A 3 -22.78 -0.93 -20.84
N PRO A 4 -21.61 -1.19 -21.44
CA PRO A 4 -20.66 -2.14 -20.86
C PRO A 4 -20.28 -1.65 -19.46
N GLN A 5 -20.42 -2.51 -18.45
CA GLN A 5 -20.02 -2.18 -17.09
C GLN A 5 -18.51 -1.92 -17.07
N LYS A 6 -18.14 -0.66 -16.83
CA LYS A 6 -16.75 -0.26 -16.59
C LYS A 6 -16.31 -0.98 -15.32
N HIS A 7 -15.43 -1.97 -15.46
CA HIS A 7 -14.89 -2.69 -14.32
C HIS A 7 -13.85 -1.80 -13.64
N TRP A 8 -14.27 -1.12 -12.56
CA TRP A 8 -13.38 -0.35 -11.72
C TRP A 8 -12.52 -1.32 -10.91
N THR A 9 -11.29 -1.58 -11.38
CA THR A 9 -10.38 -2.50 -10.72
C THR A 9 -9.59 -1.75 -9.65
N VAL A 10 -9.76 -2.14 -8.39
CA VAL A 10 -8.89 -1.66 -7.29
C VAL A 10 -7.73 -2.64 -7.15
N ARG A 11 -6.51 -2.14 -7.29
CA ARG A 11 -5.28 -2.92 -7.07
C ARG A 11 -4.71 -2.58 -5.70
N HIS A 12 -3.92 -3.48 -5.12
CA HIS A 12 -3.26 -3.17 -3.86
C HIS A 12 -1.91 -3.86 -3.71
N PHE A 13 -1.06 -3.29 -2.86
CA PHE A 13 0.13 -3.96 -2.34
C PHE A 13 0.29 -3.69 -0.85
N SER A 14 0.94 -4.59 -0.13
CA SER A 14 1.21 -4.46 1.31
C SER A 14 2.70 -4.60 1.59
N GLN A 15 3.22 -3.78 2.50
CA GLN A 15 4.61 -3.81 2.93
C GLN A 15 4.73 -3.60 4.43
N ALA A 16 5.80 -4.13 5.01
CA ALA A 16 6.22 -3.87 6.37
C ALA A 16 7.72 -3.54 6.37
N ASN A 17 8.23 -3.00 7.48
CA ASN A 17 9.67 -2.88 7.63
C ASN A 17 10.33 -4.26 7.78
N PRO A 18 11.60 -4.44 7.37
CA PRO A 18 12.33 -5.66 7.62
C PRO A 18 12.42 -5.96 9.13
N ALA A 19 12.49 -7.24 9.49
CA ALA A 19 12.72 -7.65 10.87
C ALA A 19 14.10 -7.12 11.36
N GLY A 20 14.15 -6.71 12.63
CA GLY A 20 15.36 -6.17 13.26
C GLY A 20 15.23 -4.71 13.68
N PRO A 21 16.33 -4.03 14.02
CA PRO A 21 16.31 -2.66 14.51
C PRO A 21 15.59 -1.71 13.55
N GLY A 22 14.60 -0.98 14.07
CA GLY A 22 13.79 -0.04 13.28
C GLY A 22 12.60 -0.67 12.55
N CYS A 23 12.28 -1.94 12.79
CA CYS A 23 11.07 -2.58 12.25
C CYS A 23 9.79 -1.84 12.64
N ASP A 24 9.79 -1.15 13.78
CA ASP A 24 8.68 -0.35 14.29
C ASP A 24 8.65 1.09 13.74
N SER A 25 9.65 1.53 12.99
CA SER A 25 9.76 2.90 12.53
C SER A 25 8.68 3.27 11.50
N VAL A 26 7.71 4.08 11.93
CA VAL A 26 6.67 4.63 11.05
C VAL A 26 7.26 5.47 9.92
N PRO A 27 8.23 6.39 10.16
CA PRO A 27 8.84 7.15 9.07
C PRO A 27 9.59 6.27 8.05
N ALA A 28 10.20 5.16 8.48
CA ALA A 28 10.84 4.23 7.54
C ALA A 28 9.80 3.54 6.66
N LEU A 29 8.68 3.09 7.25
CA LEU A 29 7.58 2.47 6.51
C LEU A 29 7.01 3.43 5.46
N LEU A 30 6.74 4.69 5.84
CA LEU A 30 6.20 5.69 4.92
C LEU A 30 7.12 5.97 3.73
N ARG A 31 8.44 6.02 3.94
CA ARG A 31 9.41 6.17 2.83
C ARG A 31 9.38 4.97 1.89
N ARG A 32 9.36 3.74 2.41
CA ARG A 32 9.30 2.53 1.57
C ARG A 32 8.02 2.45 0.74
N LEU A 33 6.89 2.84 1.33
CA LEU A 33 5.63 2.94 0.60
C LEU A 33 5.75 3.99 -0.51
N ALA A 34 6.31 5.16 -0.22
CA ALA A 34 6.54 6.21 -1.21
C ALA A 34 7.44 5.74 -2.37
N ASP A 35 8.56 5.09 -2.07
CA ASP A 35 9.47 4.51 -3.09
C ASP A 35 8.72 3.51 -3.99
N SER A 36 7.81 2.72 -3.41
CA SER A 36 7.03 1.72 -4.15
C SER A 36 5.93 2.37 -5.00
N VAL A 37 5.30 3.45 -4.50
CA VAL A 37 4.34 4.24 -5.28
C VAL A 37 5.04 4.94 -6.44
N GLU A 38 6.24 5.49 -6.25
CA GLU A 38 7.04 6.08 -7.32
C GLU A 38 7.37 5.05 -8.41
N ALA A 39 7.71 3.82 -8.02
CA ALA A 39 7.99 2.73 -8.95
C ALA A 39 6.77 2.26 -9.77
N LEU A 40 5.54 2.46 -9.28
CA LEU A 40 4.32 2.15 -10.03
C LEU A 40 4.08 3.13 -11.19
N GLY A 41 4.69 4.32 -11.17
CA GLY A 41 4.48 5.35 -12.18
C GLY A 41 3.14 6.07 -12.03
N PRO A 42 2.46 6.43 -13.15
CA PRO A 42 1.25 7.25 -13.09
C PRO A 42 0.05 6.41 -12.63
N VAL A 43 -0.15 6.32 -11.32
CA VAL A 43 -1.29 5.63 -10.70
C VAL A 43 -2.11 6.59 -9.84
N GLU A 44 -3.40 6.35 -9.73
CA GLU A 44 -4.26 7.06 -8.79
C GLU A 44 -4.28 6.29 -7.46
N ILE A 45 -3.78 6.90 -6.38
CA ILE A 45 -3.89 6.31 -5.05
C ILE A 45 -5.30 6.53 -4.53
N GLN A 46 -6.00 5.44 -4.24
CA GLN A 46 -7.31 5.47 -3.61
C GLN A 46 -7.18 5.60 -2.10
N ASP A 47 -6.40 4.72 -1.47
CA ASP A 47 -6.29 4.65 0.00
C ASP A 47 -4.91 4.15 0.44
N VAL A 48 -4.49 4.58 1.63
CA VAL A 48 -3.33 4.03 2.34
C VAL A 48 -3.73 3.69 3.76
N VAL A 49 -3.64 2.40 4.11
CA VAL A 49 -4.02 1.88 5.43
C VAL A 49 -2.75 1.46 6.16
N ILE A 50 -2.51 2.04 7.34
CA ILE A 50 -1.43 1.61 8.24
C ILE A 50 -2.01 0.77 9.37
N GLN A 51 -1.50 -0.44 9.53
CA GLN A 51 -1.90 -1.37 10.59
C GLN A 51 -0.73 -1.62 11.54
N SER A 52 -1.06 -1.87 12.80
CA SER A 52 -0.11 -2.32 13.82
C SER A 52 -0.65 -3.60 14.43
N GLU A 53 0.11 -4.67 14.30
CA GLU A 53 -0.16 -5.96 14.92
C GLU A 53 0.77 -6.15 16.12
N THR A 54 0.23 -6.65 17.24
CA THR A 54 1.07 -7.04 18.38
C THR A 54 1.53 -8.47 18.16
N THR A 55 2.83 -8.68 17.90
CA THR A 55 3.43 -10.00 17.77
C THR A 55 4.24 -10.36 19.02
N PRO A 56 4.68 -11.62 19.20
CA PRO A 56 5.56 -12.00 20.30
C PRO A 56 6.89 -11.21 20.34
N ASP A 57 7.33 -10.69 19.19
CA ASP A 57 8.57 -9.92 19.03
C ASP A 57 8.35 -8.40 19.17
N GLY A 58 7.13 -7.97 19.48
CA GLY A 58 6.75 -6.57 19.65
C GLY A 58 5.75 -6.06 18.60
N PRO A 59 5.49 -4.74 18.56
CA PRO A 59 4.57 -4.16 17.58
C PRO A 59 5.15 -4.26 16.17
N TRP A 60 4.46 -4.96 15.28
CA TRP A 60 4.78 -5.08 13.86
C TRP A 60 3.87 -4.16 13.04
N ARG A 61 4.46 -3.24 12.27
CA ARG A 61 3.70 -2.27 11.46
C ARG A 61 3.76 -2.60 9.99
N SER A 62 2.61 -2.56 9.34
CA SER A 62 2.46 -2.72 7.90
C SER A 62 1.63 -1.59 7.30
N GLY A 63 1.81 -1.35 6.01
CA GLY A 63 1.03 -0.44 5.21
C GLY A 63 0.50 -1.14 3.97
N THR A 64 -0.77 -0.91 3.65
CA THR A 64 -1.41 -1.37 2.42
C THR A 64 -1.83 -0.16 1.61
N VAL A 65 -1.42 -0.12 0.34
CA VAL A 65 -1.79 0.92 -0.61
C VAL A 65 -2.79 0.34 -1.60
N TYR A 66 -3.91 1.02 -1.78
CA TYR A 66 -4.93 0.74 -2.79
C TYR A 66 -4.85 1.78 -3.89
N PHE A 67 -4.86 1.35 -5.15
CA PHE A 67 -4.63 2.22 -6.29
C PHE A 67 -5.31 1.73 -7.57
N HIS A 68 -5.40 2.63 -8.55
CA HIS A 68 -5.91 2.39 -9.90
C HIS A 68 -4.82 2.68 -10.93
N LEU A 69 -4.71 1.81 -11.93
CA LEU A 69 -3.93 2.12 -13.13
C LEU A 69 -4.75 3.00 -14.07
N PRO A 70 -4.11 3.76 -14.97
CA PRO A 70 -4.81 4.61 -15.94
C PRO A 70 -5.82 3.86 -16.80
N GLU A 71 -5.57 2.57 -17.09
CA GLU A 71 -6.49 1.71 -17.85
C GLU A 71 -7.71 1.22 -17.06
N ASP A 72 -7.74 1.38 -15.74
CA ASP A 72 -8.85 0.93 -14.88
C ASP A 72 -10.05 1.92 -14.93
N GLY A 73 -9.88 3.08 -15.58
CA GLY A 73 -10.81 4.22 -15.53
C GLY A 73 -11.28 4.80 -16.85
#